data_AF-A0A255TBY5-F1
#
_entry.id   AF-A0A255TBY5-F1
#
_cell.length_a   1.000
_cell.length_b   1.000
_cell.length_c   1.000
_cell.angle_alpha   90.00
_cell.angle_beta   90.00
_cell.angle_gamma   90.00
#
_symmetry.space_group_name_H-M   'P 1'
#
loop_
_entity.id
_entity.type
_entity.pdbx_description
1 polymer ?
#
loop_
_entity_poly.entity_id
_entity_poly.type
_entity_poly.pdbx_seq_one_letter_code
_entity_poly.pdbx_strand_id
1 'polypeptide(L)'
;MKMEQKTNSKGLAARILGEQPTTLQKNFVWFMLLTLLLWPIGFFVSIFFWDAPIRSSIDEICRWGVTLTIWLYPIYLFPLIRLWFKLSQKMGFIWLFYLCPLIPVAVFYLFITLASSAYAERKPEGYDSSTYKRLNEAYALDVNHVYYWYEVLEMADPSSFKVLSDDYATDMHHVWYEDSIIEGAEPATFAVPNGDISRLAHDAHDYYMRNRPLHVADMGSFRQIDNNWALDSLHVYYLDADINSVPVGDYRTFKALNGFYAIDAKCVYYRNNIVEGADPASFAVLKGQYHYGQDRHCVYYKAYGSAIRELNTLKHKNMEDGLWNAFHTDGKMVYNPKLMAMPEGTDFATIHKVECYRDWYADSKHVYYENRLLPGANPKTFVIFPAHYVDEDYVSDNNKDTDYSHDGSHVYYRDSLMSGVDIASFICGYDFVAGQSFAFDKNRYYQGAPNSRIEKLRQRK
;
A
#
# COMPACT_ATOMS: atom_id res chain seq x y z
N MET A 1 -74.36 36.77 40.96
CA MET A 1 -73.90 35.71 40.04
C MET A 1 -72.63 36.20 39.34
N LYS A 2 -71.45 36.00 39.95
CA LYS A 2 -70.15 36.33 39.36
C LYS A 2 -69.62 35.04 38.72
N MET A 3 -69.56 35.01 37.39
CA MET A 3 -68.96 33.90 36.63
C MET A 3 -67.45 33.86 36.87
N GLU A 4 -66.96 32.68 37.21
CA GLU A 4 -65.56 32.31 37.19
C GLU A 4 -64.96 32.52 35.79
N GLN A 5 -63.96 33.40 35.65
CA GLN A 5 -63.08 33.38 34.49
C GLN A 5 -61.99 32.35 34.72
N LYS A 6 -62.25 31.14 34.21
CA LYS A 6 -61.31 30.04 34.04
C LYS A 6 -60.13 30.55 33.19
N THR A 7 -58.94 30.69 33.78
CA THR A 7 -57.71 30.94 33.05
C THR A 7 -57.38 29.68 32.22
N ASN A 8 -57.91 29.63 30.99
CA ASN A 8 -57.54 28.62 30.01
C ASN A 8 -56.03 28.68 29.80
N SER A 9 -55.30 27.68 30.29
CA SER A 9 -53.88 27.56 30.04
C SER A 9 -53.68 27.45 28.53
N LYS A 10 -53.08 28.47 27.90
CA LYS A 10 -52.76 28.42 26.47
C LYS A 10 -51.95 27.15 26.21
N GLY A 11 -52.41 26.30 25.29
CA GLY A 11 -51.73 25.05 24.91
C GLY A 11 -50.31 25.31 24.41
N LEU A 12 -49.44 24.28 24.44
CA LEU A 12 -48.01 24.40 24.14
C LEU A 12 -47.71 25.14 22.82
N ALA A 13 -48.39 24.77 21.74
CA ALA A 13 -48.24 25.44 20.44
C ALA A 13 -48.58 26.94 20.49
N ALA A 14 -49.62 27.33 21.24
CA ALA A 14 -49.99 28.75 21.40
C ALA A 14 -48.95 29.53 22.24
N ARG A 15 -48.21 28.86 23.13
CA ARG A 15 -47.08 29.48 23.86
C ARG A 15 -45.86 29.67 22.96
N ILE A 16 -45.54 28.68 22.11
CA ILE A 16 -44.42 28.73 21.16
C ILE A 16 -44.66 29.84 20.12
N LEU A 17 -45.86 29.90 19.56
CA LEU A 17 -46.21 30.88 18.52
C LEU A 17 -46.50 32.27 19.09
N GLY A 18 -46.98 32.35 20.34
CA GLY A 18 -47.37 33.59 21.01
C GLY A 18 -48.81 34.04 20.71
N GLU A 19 -49.53 33.32 19.85
CA GLU A 19 -50.92 33.57 19.43
C GLU A 19 -51.70 32.24 19.33
N GLN A 20 -53.01 32.29 19.09
CA GLN A 20 -53.83 31.08 18.96
C GLN A 20 -53.71 30.47 17.56
N PRO A 21 -53.11 29.27 17.39
CA PRO A 21 -52.98 28.63 16.09
C PRO A 21 -54.26 27.90 15.66
N THR A 22 -54.40 27.70 14.35
CA THR A 22 -55.36 26.75 13.76
C THR A 22 -54.99 25.30 14.09
N THR A 23 -55.93 24.38 13.90
CA THR A 23 -55.69 22.94 14.08
C THR A 23 -54.53 22.42 13.24
N LEU A 24 -54.42 22.87 11.98
CA LEU A 24 -53.33 22.47 11.08
C LEU A 24 -51.96 22.98 11.56
N GLN A 25 -51.89 24.25 11.98
CA GLN A 25 -50.66 24.84 12.54
C GLN A 25 -50.24 24.16 13.85
N LYS A 26 -51.22 23.78 14.69
CA LYS A 26 -50.96 23.02 15.92
C LYS A 26 -50.34 21.65 15.61
N ASN A 27 -50.88 20.93 14.63
CA ASN A 27 -50.34 19.64 14.20
C ASN A 27 -48.93 19.79 13.60
N PHE A 28 -48.70 20.85 12.82
CA PHE A 28 -47.38 21.13 12.26
C PHE A 28 -46.33 21.47 13.33
N VAL A 29 -46.68 22.26 14.36
CA VAL A 29 -45.76 22.51 15.49
C VAL A 29 -45.40 21.20 16.20
N TRP A 30 -46.36 20.30 16.41
CA TRP A 30 -46.07 18.98 16.97
C TRP A 30 -45.16 18.13 16.08
N PHE A 31 -45.37 18.16 14.76
CA PHE A 31 -44.49 17.50 13.81
C PHE A 31 -43.05 18.04 13.90
N MET A 32 -42.87 19.37 13.95
CA MET A 32 -41.56 19.97 14.13
C MET A 32 -40.90 19.55 15.46
N LEU A 33 -41.66 19.48 16.56
CA LEU A 33 -41.13 19.00 17.84
C LEU A 33 -40.71 17.53 17.80
N LEU A 34 -41.43 16.69 17.03
CA LEU A 34 -41.09 15.28 16.88
C LEU A 34 -39.73 15.07 16.20
N THR A 35 -39.27 16.02 15.37
CA THR A 35 -37.93 15.98 14.78
C THR A 35 -36.81 16.04 15.83
N LEU A 36 -37.07 16.58 17.03
CA LEU A 36 -36.09 16.59 18.13
C LEU A 36 -35.78 15.19 18.66
N LEU A 37 -36.64 14.19 18.42
CA LEU A 37 -36.34 12.79 18.77
C LEU A 37 -35.18 12.22 17.96
N LEU A 38 -34.94 12.75 16.75
CA LEU A 38 -33.84 12.35 15.87
C LEU A 38 -32.56 13.16 16.14
N TRP A 39 -32.64 14.25 16.90
CA TRP A 39 -31.50 15.13 17.16
C TRP A 39 -30.29 14.43 17.81
N PRO A 40 -30.43 13.53 18.81
CA PRO A 40 -29.28 12.84 19.39
C PRO A 40 -28.46 12.03 18.36
N ILE A 41 -29.15 11.44 17.38
CA ILE A 41 -28.50 10.71 16.28
C ILE A 41 -27.73 11.70 15.40
N GLY A 42 -28.35 12.81 15.01
CA GLY A 42 -27.68 13.85 14.22
C GLY A 42 -26.47 14.46 14.94
N PHE A 43 -26.59 14.71 16.24
CA PHE A 43 -25.50 15.19 17.08
C PHE A 43 -24.32 14.22 17.06
N PHE A 44 -24.58 12.93 17.31
CA PHE A 44 -23.54 11.90 17.28
C PHE A 44 -22.88 11.81 15.90
N VAL A 45 -23.66 11.79 14.82
CA VAL A 45 -23.14 11.72 13.45
C VAL A 45 -22.25 12.93 13.12
N SER A 46 -22.59 14.11 13.61
CA SER A 46 -21.82 15.33 13.32
C SER A 46 -20.40 15.35 13.90
N ILE A 47 -20.10 14.48 14.88
CA ILE A 47 -18.75 14.33 15.44
C ILE A 47 -17.79 13.80 14.35
N PHE A 48 -18.25 12.87 13.50
CA PHE A 48 -17.44 12.28 12.44
C PHE A 48 -17.02 13.29 11.36
N PHE A 49 -17.61 14.49 11.30
CA PHE A 49 -17.10 15.57 10.43
C PHE A 49 -15.72 16.06 10.86
N TRP A 50 -15.23 15.71 12.05
CA TRP A 50 -13.95 16.12 12.58
C TRP A 50 -12.89 15.02 12.58
N ASP A 51 -13.25 13.80 12.17
CA ASP A 51 -12.31 12.67 12.09
C ASP A 51 -11.33 12.80 10.93
N ALA A 52 -11.72 13.48 9.85
CA ALA A 52 -10.83 13.77 8.72
C ALA A 52 -9.95 15.00 9.00
N PRO A 53 -8.69 15.04 8.53
CA PRO A 53 -7.87 16.24 8.61
C PRO A 53 -8.54 17.47 7.99
N ILE A 54 -8.33 18.65 8.56
CA ILE A 54 -8.83 19.92 8.01
C ILE A 54 -8.05 20.25 6.74
N ARG A 55 -8.76 20.53 5.65
CA ARG A 55 -8.13 20.82 4.35
C ARG A 55 -7.73 22.28 4.19
N SER A 56 -8.55 23.18 4.72
CA SER A 56 -8.37 24.64 4.63
C SER A 56 -9.19 25.34 5.71
N SER A 57 -8.97 26.64 5.93
CA SER A 57 -9.81 27.44 6.83
C SER A 57 -11.27 27.49 6.37
N ILE A 58 -11.55 27.41 5.06
CA ILE A 58 -12.93 27.39 4.53
C ILE A 58 -13.60 26.05 4.85
N ASP A 59 -12.87 24.94 4.69
CA ASP A 59 -13.33 23.60 5.11
C ASP A 59 -13.67 23.58 6.61
N GLU A 60 -12.80 24.15 7.44
CA GLU A 60 -13.02 24.27 8.89
C GLU A 60 -14.28 25.08 9.23
N ILE A 61 -14.43 26.27 8.62
CA ILE A 61 -15.63 27.11 8.79
C ILE A 61 -16.89 26.35 8.38
N CYS A 62 -16.84 25.57 7.29
CA CYS A 62 -17.99 24.79 6.84
C CYS A 62 -18.34 23.66 7.82
N ARG A 63 -17.33 22.96 8.35
CA ARG A 63 -17.54 21.92 9.38
C ARG A 63 -18.17 22.51 10.63
N TRP A 64 -17.69 23.67 11.10
CA TRP A 64 -18.34 24.40 12.18
C TRP A 64 -19.77 24.81 11.83
N GLY A 65 -20.00 25.33 10.62
CA GLY A 65 -21.32 25.71 10.13
C GLY A 65 -22.33 24.57 10.16
N VAL A 66 -21.95 23.38 9.66
CA VAL A 66 -22.75 22.16 9.73
C VAL A 66 -22.97 21.72 11.18
N THR A 67 -21.88 21.64 11.95
CA THR A 67 -21.90 21.16 13.34
C THR A 67 -22.82 22.02 14.21
N LEU A 68 -22.68 23.34 14.15
CA LEU A 68 -23.52 24.28 14.91
C LEU A 68 -24.97 24.27 14.44
N THR A 69 -25.22 24.08 13.14
CA THR A 69 -26.59 23.92 12.60
C THR A 69 -27.28 22.71 13.23
N ILE A 70 -26.56 21.61 13.48
CA ILE A 70 -27.11 20.41 14.12
C ILE A 70 -27.19 20.57 15.64
N TRP A 71 -26.09 20.98 16.28
CA TRP A 71 -25.97 21.02 17.74
C TRP A 71 -26.95 22.01 18.37
N LEU A 72 -27.15 23.16 17.74
CA LEU A 72 -28.03 24.20 18.25
C LEU A 72 -29.49 24.03 17.80
N TYR A 73 -29.83 23.01 17.01
CA TYR A 73 -31.20 22.80 16.48
C TYR A 73 -32.28 22.84 17.57
N PRO A 74 -32.13 22.17 18.74
CA PRO A 74 -33.13 22.24 19.82
C PRO A 74 -33.30 23.65 20.40
N ILE A 75 -32.25 24.48 20.33
CA ILE A 75 -32.24 25.83 20.88
C ILE A 75 -32.90 26.81 19.91
N TYR A 76 -32.55 26.76 18.62
CA TYR A 76 -33.08 27.71 17.64
C TYR A 76 -34.40 27.28 16.99
N LEU A 77 -34.86 26.03 17.15
CA LEU A 77 -36.14 25.56 16.57
C LEU A 77 -37.33 26.41 17.02
N PHE A 78 -37.42 26.72 18.32
CA PHE A 78 -38.53 27.51 18.88
C PHE A 78 -38.58 28.96 18.36
N PRO A 79 -37.49 29.75 18.39
CA PRO A 79 -37.49 31.08 17.81
C PRO A 79 -37.68 31.04 16.29
N LEU A 80 -37.17 30.03 15.58
CA LEU A 80 -37.39 29.85 14.14
C LEU A 80 -38.87 29.69 13.79
N ILE A 81 -39.57 28.74 14.44
CA ILE A 81 -41.01 28.49 14.24
C ILE A 81 -41.80 29.77 14.54
N ARG A 82 -41.47 30.48 15.63
CA ARG A 82 -42.17 31.70 16.04
C ARG A 82 -41.95 32.86 15.06
N LEU A 83 -40.72 33.05 14.61
CA LEU A 83 -40.35 34.10 13.65
C LEU A 83 -41.07 33.87 12.32
N TRP A 84 -41.01 32.65 11.80
CA TRP A 84 -41.67 32.28 10.54
C TRP A 84 -43.19 32.43 10.63
N PHE A 85 -43.79 32.01 11.75
CA PHE A 85 -45.22 32.21 11.96
C PHE A 85 -45.61 33.69 11.87
N LYS A 86 -44.91 34.57 12.60
CA LYS A 86 -45.16 36.02 12.55
C LYS A 86 -44.95 36.60 11.16
N LEU A 87 -43.91 36.16 10.45
CA LEU A 87 -43.62 36.59 9.09
C LEU A 87 -44.74 36.20 8.12
N SER A 88 -45.24 34.97 8.22
CA SER A 88 -46.36 34.48 7.39
C SER A 88 -47.64 35.28 7.59
N GLN A 89 -47.94 35.66 8.85
CA GLN A 89 -49.09 36.50 9.18
C GLN A 89 -48.91 37.93 8.65
N LYS A 90 -47.73 38.52 8.85
CA LYS A 90 -47.42 39.89 8.40
C LYS A 90 -47.50 40.04 6.88
N MET A 91 -47.09 39.03 6.13
CA MET A 91 -47.09 39.04 4.66
C MET A 91 -48.41 38.57 4.05
N GLY A 92 -49.35 38.04 4.84
CA GLY A 92 -50.61 37.47 4.36
C GLY A 92 -50.48 36.10 3.67
N PHE A 93 -49.27 35.53 3.62
CA PHE A 93 -49.01 34.23 2.99
C PHE A 93 -48.90 33.13 4.05
N ILE A 94 -50.03 32.55 4.44
CA ILE A 94 -50.08 31.52 5.51
C ILE A 94 -49.22 30.29 5.17
N TRP A 95 -49.08 29.96 3.89
CA TRP A 95 -48.28 28.81 3.42
C TRP A 95 -46.79 28.94 3.73
N LEU A 96 -46.24 30.16 3.87
CA LEU A 96 -44.83 30.40 4.20
C LEU A 96 -44.41 29.74 5.51
N PHE A 97 -45.31 29.67 6.49
CA PHE A 97 -45.04 29.07 7.79
C PHE A 97 -44.56 27.62 7.66
N TYR A 98 -45.13 26.87 6.72
CA TYR A 98 -44.83 25.46 6.52
C TYR A 98 -43.48 25.22 5.81
N LEU A 99 -42.83 26.28 5.30
CA LEU A 99 -41.48 26.20 4.74
C LEU A 99 -40.37 26.37 5.78
N CYS A 100 -40.70 26.68 7.04
CA CYS A 100 -39.68 26.85 8.09
C CYS A 100 -38.69 25.68 8.27
N PRO A 101 -39.05 24.38 8.12
CA PRO A 101 -38.07 23.28 8.18
C PRO A 101 -37.05 23.30 7.04
N LEU A 102 -37.32 24.00 5.93
CA LEU A 102 -36.37 24.10 4.83
C LEU A 102 -35.18 24.99 5.17
N ILE A 103 -35.27 25.86 6.18
CA ILE A 103 -34.16 26.76 6.54
C ILE A 103 -32.94 25.98 7.05
N PRO A 104 -33.04 25.13 8.09
CA PRO A 104 -31.89 24.35 8.56
C PRO A 104 -31.35 23.42 7.48
N VAL A 105 -32.23 22.85 6.65
CA VAL A 105 -31.83 22.00 5.51
C VAL A 105 -31.05 22.80 4.48
N ALA A 106 -31.49 24.02 4.14
CA ALA A 106 -30.80 24.89 3.19
C ALA A 106 -29.44 25.38 3.74
N VAL A 107 -29.36 25.73 5.03
CA VAL A 107 -28.10 26.12 5.68
C VAL A 107 -27.12 24.94 5.73
N PHE A 108 -27.60 23.75 6.10
CA PHE A 108 -26.80 22.52 6.08
C PHE A 108 -26.29 22.24 4.66
N TYR A 109 -27.17 22.27 3.66
CA TYR A 109 -26.82 22.02 2.26
C TYR A 109 -25.82 23.06 1.73
N LEU A 110 -25.97 24.33 2.10
CA LEU A 110 -25.03 25.39 1.74
C LEU A 110 -23.61 25.08 2.23
N PHE A 111 -23.45 24.74 3.51
CA PHE A 111 -22.12 24.44 4.05
C PHE A 111 -21.53 23.14 3.48
N ILE A 112 -22.33 22.11 3.24
CA ILE A 112 -21.85 20.88 2.57
C ILE A 112 -21.41 21.18 1.13
N THR A 113 -22.17 22.00 0.41
CA THR A 113 -21.83 22.41 -0.97
C THR A 113 -20.54 23.22 -0.98
N LEU A 114 -20.39 24.16 -0.03
CA LEU A 114 -19.18 24.97 0.09
C LEU A 114 -17.96 24.14 0.51
N ALA A 115 -18.11 23.20 1.44
CA ALA A 115 -17.08 22.24 1.82
C ALA A 115 -16.67 21.33 0.64
N SER A 116 -17.58 21.06 -0.29
CA SER A 116 -17.32 20.24 -1.48
C SER A 116 -16.80 21.06 -2.67
N SER A 117 -16.58 22.36 -2.49
CA SER A 117 -16.13 23.27 -3.56
C SER A 117 -14.62 23.44 -3.59
N ALA A 118 -14.10 23.93 -4.71
CA ALA A 118 -12.68 24.28 -4.89
C ALA A 118 -12.15 25.34 -3.90
N TYR A 119 -13.05 26.07 -3.22
CA TYR A 119 -12.66 27.01 -2.17
C TYR A 119 -12.20 26.30 -0.89
N ALA A 120 -12.75 25.12 -0.60
CA ALA A 120 -12.44 24.34 0.60
C ALA A 120 -11.28 23.35 0.38
N GLU A 121 -10.82 23.16 -0.86
CA GLU A 121 -9.69 22.30 -1.19
C GLU A 121 -8.41 22.75 -0.48
N ARG A 122 -7.58 21.77 -0.10
CA ARG A 122 -6.23 22.03 0.41
C ARG A 122 -5.38 22.57 -0.72
N LYS A 123 -4.51 23.53 -0.40
CA LYS A 123 -3.60 24.18 -1.36
C LYS A 123 -2.18 24.19 -0.79
N PRO A 124 -1.16 24.29 -1.65
CA PRO A 124 0.23 24.42 -1.22
C PRO A 124 0.44 25.64 -0.32
N GLU A 125 1.44 25.59 0.55
CA GLU A 125 1.81 26.76 1.36
C GLU A 125 2.52 27.80 0.50
N GLY A 126 2.25 29.09 0.73
CA GLY A 126 2.91 30.19 0.00
C GLY A 126 2.50 30.36 -1.47
N TYR A 127 1.50 29.61 -1.94
CA TYR A 127 1.02 29.69 -3.33
C TYR A 127 0.44 31.05 -3.71
N ASP A 128 0.57 31.44 -4.98
CA ASP A 128 -0.05 32.64 -5.53
C ASP A 128 -1.53 32.39 -5.83
N SER A 129 -2.39 32.88 -4.94
CA SER A 129 -3.85 32.70 -5.05
C SER A 129 -4.49 33.26 -6.31
N SER A 130 -3.84 34.18 -7.02
CA SER A 130 -4.39 34.84 -8.20
C SER A 130 -4.13 34.05 -9.50
N THR A 131 -3.06 33.27 -9.52
CA THR A 131 -2.60 32.51 -10.69
C THR A 131 -2.65 30.99 -10.50
N TYR A 132 -2.94 30.53 -9.28
CA TYR A 132 -3.08 29.11 -8.96
C TYR A 132 -4.08 28.40 -9.84
N LYS A 133 -3.64 27.29 -10.41
CA LYS A 133 -4.42 26.45 -11.29
C LYS A 133 -4.10 24.98 -11.03
N ARG A 134 -5.14 24.22 -10.72
CA ARG A 134 -5.08 22.76 -10.68
C ARG A 134 -5.05 22.21 -12.12
N LEU A 135 -4.13 21.30 -12.42
CA LEU A 135 -3.97 20.68 -13.74
C LEU A 135 -4.64 19.31 -13.79
N ASN A 136 -4.43 18.48 -12.76
CA ASN A 136 -5.13 17.22 -12.51
C ASN A 136 -5.17 16.94 -10.98
N GLU A 137 -5.42 15.69 -10.57
CA GLU A 137 -5.46 15.36 -9.14
C GLU A 137 -4.12 15.58 -8.43
N ALA A 138 -3.01 15.28 -9.10
CA ALA A 138 -1.68 15.33 -8.50
C ALA A 138 -0.95 16.66 -8.74
N TYR A 139 -1.08 17.28 -9.91
CA TYR A 139 -0.32 18.46 -10.30
C TYR A 139 -1.15 19.75 -10.27
N ALA A 140 -0.54 20.81 -9.77
CA ALA A 140 -1.02 22.18 -9.86
C ALA A 140 0.15 23.12 -10.18
N LEU A 141 -0.13 24.34 -10.59
CA LEU A 141 0.90 25.37 -10.76
C LEU A 141 0.35 26.75 -10.40
N ASP A 142 1.25 27.68 -10.15
CA ASP A 142 1.01 29.12 -10.20
C ASP A 142 2.09 29.81 -11.05
N VAL A 143 2.15 31.13 -11.03
CA VAL A 143 3.15 31.88 -11.84
C VAL A 143 4.61 31.62 -11.42
N ASN A 144 4.85 31.16 -10.19
CA ASN A 144 6.18 30.99 -9.61
C ASN A 144 6.60 29.52 -9.48
N HIS A 145 5.67 28.61 -9.23
CA HIS A 145 5.97 27.21 -8.91
C HIS A 145 5.03 26.23 -9.59
N VAL A 146 5.55 25.01 -9.77
CA VAL A 146 4.74 23.81 -10.02
C VAL A 146 4.69 23.01 -8.72
N TYR A 147 3.55 22.36 -8.48
CA TYR A 147 3.29 21.60 -7.29
C TYR A 147 2.93 20.16 -7.65
N TYR A 148 3.50 19.21 -6.91
CA TYR A 148 3.01 17.83 -6.84
C TYR A 148 2.34 17.64 -5.48
N TRP A 149 1.06 17.31 -5.50
CA TRP A 149 0.11 17.41 -4.40
C TRP A 149 0.08 18.81 -3.76
N TYR A 150 0.87 19.01 -2.71
CA TYR A 150 0.96 20.25 -1.96
C TYR A 150 2.40 20.74 -1.79
N GLU A 151 3.36 20.00 -2.36
CA GLU A 151 4.79 20.27 -2.25
C GLU A 151 5.30 20.93 -3.54
N VAL A 152 6.27 21.83 -3.41
CA VAL A 152 6.91 22.49 -4.55
C VAL A 152 7.76 21.47 -5.30
N LEU A 153 7.55 21.39 -6.62
CA LEU A 153 8.37 20.61 -7.52
C LEU A 153 9.59 21.44 -7.91
N GLU A 154 10.66 21.31 -7.13
CA GLU A 154 11.90 22.07 -7.31
C GLU A 154 12.48 21.87 -8.71
N MET A 155 12.93 22.95 -9.36
CA MET A 155 13.45 22.99 -10.74
C MET A 155 12.42 22.85 -11.89
N ALA A 156 11.15 22.62 -11.59
CA ALA A 156 10.10 22.64 -12.62
C ALA A 156 9.90 24.06 -13.17
N ASP A 157 9.68 24.18 -14.48
CA ASP A 157 9.36 25.45 -15.14
C ASP A 157 7.83 25.61 -15.30
N PRO A 158 7.17 26.47 -14.49
CA PRO A 158 5.71 26.63 -14.55
C PRO A 158 5.21 27.17 -15.89
N SER A 159 6.05 27.87 -16.65
CA SER A 159 5.67 28.50 -17.91
C SER A 159 5.51 27.50 -19.06
N SER A 160 6.20 26.36 -18.97
CA SER A 160 6.22 25.31 -19.98
C SER A 160 5.66 23.97 -19.49
N PHE A 161 5.27 23.88 -18.21
CA PHE A 161 4.78 22.65 -17.59
C PHE A 161 3.49 22.12 -18.23
N LYS A 162 3.48 20.82 -18.51
CA LYS A 162 2.38 20.10 -19.14
C LYS A 162 2.24 18.72 -18.54
N VAL A 163 1.04 18.43 -18.04
CA VAL A 163 0.67 17.10 -17.56
C VAL A 163 0.36 16.19 -18.74
N LEU A 164 0.94 14.98 -18.74
CA LEU A 164 0.72 13.94 -19.75
C LEU A 164 -0.22 12.84 -19.26
N SER A 165 -0.14 12.48 -17.97
CA SER A 165 -1.05 11.54 -17.29
C SER A 165 -1.12 11.87 -15.79
N ASP A 166 -1.78 11.02 -14.99
CA ASP A 166 -1.85 11.21 -13.54
C ASP A 166 -0.48 11.23 -12.87
N ASP A 167 0.47 10.44 -13.41
CA ASP A 167 1.80 10.26 -12.82
C ASP A 167 2.93 10.90 -13.64
N TYR A 168 2.69 11.36 -14.88
CA TYR A 168 3.74 11.92 -15.73
C TYR A 168 3.44 13.34 -16.18
N ALA A 169 4.47 14.17 -16.20
CA ALA A 169 4.44 15.52 -16.73
C ALA A 169 5.77 15.89 -17.41
N THR A 170 5.77 16.99 -18.15
CA THR A 170 6.95 17.51 -18.84
C THR A 170 6.99 19.03 -18.71
N ASP A 171 8.18 19.60 -18.64
CA ASP A 171 8.41 21.02 -18.94
C ASP A 171 9.44 21.15 -20.08
N MET A 172 9.95 22.34 -20.34
CA MET A 172 10.91 22.58 -21.42
C MET A 172 12.26 21.86 -21.22
N HIS A 173 12.58 21.46 -19.99
CA HIS A 173 13.88 20.91 -19.60
C HIS A 173 13.81 19.48 -19.08
N HIS A 174 12.71 19.10 -18.42
CA HIS A 174 12.61 17.86 -17.67
C HIS A 174 11.34 17.07 -18.00
N VAL A 175 11.46 15.76 -17.86
CA VAL A 175 10.33 14.84 -17.75
C VAL A 175 10.22 14.42 -16.30
N TRP A 176 9.00 14.45 -15.78
CA TRP A 176 8.67 14.15 -14.41
C TRP A 176 7.84 12.87 -14.35
N TYR A 177 8.21 12.00 -13.41
CA TYR A 177 7.34 10.94 -12.90
C TYR A 177 7.08 11.24 -11.43
N GLU A 178 5.83 11.53 -11.09
CA GLU A 178 5.42 12.02 -9.77
C GLU A 178 6.20 13.29 -9.39
N ASP A 179 6.98 13.24 -8.31
CA ASP A 179 7.85 14.32 -7.82
C ASP A 179 9.31 14.24 -8.33
N SER A 180 9.61 13.26 -9.19
CA SER A 180 10.98 12.89 -9.53
C SER A 180 11.30 13.16 -11.00
N ILE A 181 12.48 13.71 -11.27
CA ILE A 181 13.00 13.86 -12.64
C ILE A 181 13.40 12.49 -13.19
N ILE A 182 13.01 12.22 -14.43
CA ILE A 182 13.48 11.06 -15.19
C ILE A 182 14.78 11.46 -15.91
N GLU A 183 15.91 11.10 -15.30
CA GLU A 183 17.23 11.45 -15.82
C GLU A 183 17.45 10.91 -17.25
N GLY A 184 17.88 11.79 -18.14
CA GLY A 184 18.17 11.47 -19.54
C GLY A 184 16.95 11.37 -20.46
N ALA A 185 15.73 11.55 -19.96
CA ALA A 185 14.53 11.60 -20.80
C ALA A 185 14.42 12.93 -21.57
N GLU A 186 13.91 12.87 -22.80
CA GLU A 186 13.77 14.02 -23.70
C GLU A 186 12.33 14.57 -23.70
N PRO A 187 12.07 15.76 -23.10
CA PRO A 187 10.71 16.27 -22.96
C PRO A 187 9.99 16.52 -24.28
N ALA A 188 10.74 16.85 -25.34
CA ALA A 188 10.18 17.16 -26.65
C ALA A 188 9.55 15.96 -27.36
N THR A 189 10.05 14.75 -27.07
CA THR A 189 9.62 13.51 -27.72
C THR A 189 8.94 12.54 -26.76
N PHE A 190 8.91 12.86 -25.46
CA PHE A 190 8.29 12.04 -24.43
C PHE A 190 6.77 11.91 -24.62
N ALA A 191 6.29 10.67 -24.52
CA ALA A 191 4.89 10.34 -24.70
C ALA A 191 4.49 9.19 -23.77
N VAL A 192 3.32 9.37 -23.16
CA VAL A 192 2.66 8.37 -22.30
C VAL A 192 1.53 7.74 -23.09
N PRO A 193 1.57 6.44 -23.39
CA PRO A 193 0.56 5.84 -24.24
C PRO A 193 -0.72 5.51 -23.45
N ASN A 194 -1.88 5.85 -24.02
CA ASN A 194 -3.19 5.54 -23.43
C ASN A 194 -3.66 4.14 -23.85
N GLY A 195 -3.75 3.16 -22.93
CA GLY A 195 -4.32 1.84 -23.23
C GLY A 195 -4.37 0.83 -22.08
N ASP A 196 -5.26 -0.17 -22.21
CA ASP A 196 -5.61 -1.18 -21.19
C ASP A 196 -4.52 -2.23 -20.91
N ILE A 197 -3.57 -2.40 -21.82
CA ILE A 197 -2.40 -3.27 -21.67
C ILE A 197 -1.22 -2.31 -21.62
N SER A 198 -0.54 -2.27 -20.47
CA SER A 198 0.43 -1.21 -20.16
C SER A 198 1.36 -0.98 -21.35
N ARG A 199 1.52 0.27 -21.74
CA ARG A 199 2.52 0.68 -22.69
C ARG A 199 3.44 1.60 -21.92
N LEU A 200 4.67 1.15 -21.74
CA LEU A 200 5.73 1.92 -21.11
C LEU A 200 5.76 3.34 -21.71
N ALA A 201 5.97 4.33 -20.85
CA ALA A 201 6.25 5.67 -21.35
C ALA A 201 7.54 5.62 -22.17
N HIS A 202 7.69 6.50 -23.14
CA HIS A 202 8.84 6.46 -24.05
C HIS A 202 9.15 7.84 -24.59
N ASP A 203 10.36 8.01 -25.08
CA ASP A 203 10.77 9.13 -25.91
C ASP A 203 11.49 8.61 -27.17
N ALA A 204 12.24 9.47 -27.87
CA ALA A 204 12.97 9.08 -29.05
C ALA A 204 14.15 8.11 -28.79
N HIS A 205 14.60 7.97 -27.55
CA HIS A 205 15.84 7.30 -27.17
C HIS A 205 15.64 6.08 -26.27
N ASP A 206 14.57 6.03 -25.46
CA ASP A 206 14.33 4.91 -24.55
C ASP A 206 12.84 4.70 -24.20
N TYR A 207 12.60 3.59 -23.50
CA TYR A 207 11.35 3.29 -22.81
C TYR A 207 11.56 3.35 -21.29
N TYR A 208 10.49 3.68 -20.57
CA TYR A 208 10.52 3.97 -19.15
C TYR A 208 9.45 3.19 -18.41
N MET A 209 9.85 2.49 -17.36
CA MET A 209 8.94 1.94 -16.37
C MET A 209 8.98 2.85 -15.14
N ARG A 210 7.93 3.67 -14.98
CA ARG A 210 7.92 4.77 -14.01
C ARG A 210 9.06 5.74 -14.30
N ASN A 211 9.88 6.07 -13.31
CA ASN A 211 11.08 6.89 -13.48
C ASN A 211 12.33 6.12 -13.94
N ARG A 212 12.23 4.82 -14.27
CA ARG A 212 13.41 4.00 -14.62
C ARG A 212 13.52 3.77 -16.13
N PRO A 213 14.64 4.16 -16.77
CA PRO A 213 14.90 3.81 -18.16
C PRO A 213 15.14 2.30 -18.31
N LEU A 214 14.74 1.74 -19.45
CA LEU A 214 14.98 0.34 -19.81
C LEU A 214 16.33 0.11 -20.46
N HIS A 215 16.95 1.16 -21.02
CA HIS A 215 18.16 1.07 -21.84
C HIS A 215 17.97 0.12 -23.01
N VAL A 216 16.93 0.40 -23.80
CA VAL A 216 16.63 -0.37 -25.01
C VAL A 216 17.78 -0.30 -26.01
N ALA A 217 18.27 -1.46 -26.45
CA ALA A 217 19.45 -1.54 -27.31
C ALA A 217 19.08 -1.33 -28.80
N ASP A 218 17.88 -1.73 -29.20
CA ASP A 218 17.35 -1.52 -30.54
C ASP A 218 15.89 -1.03 -30.50
N MET A 219 15.73 0.29 -30.47
CA MET A 219 14.42 0.96 -30.45
C MET A 219 13.53 0.56 -31.63
N GLY A 220 14.10 0.22 -32.79
CA GLY A 220 13.35 -0.09 -34.01
C GLY A 220 12.65 -1.46 -33.97
N SER A 221 13.11 -2.37 -33.12
CA SER A 221 12.53 -3.70 -32.96
C SER A 221 11.91 -3.92 -31.57
N PHE A 222 12.00 -2.94 -30.68
CA PHE A 222 11.41 -3.04 -29.36
C PHE A 222 9.92 -3.34 -29.43
N ARG A 223 9.48 -4.31 -28.63
CA ARG A 223 8.06 -4.57 -28.37
C ARG A 223 7.87 -5.07 -26.95
N GLN A 224 6.81 -4.56 -26.32
CA GLN A 224 6.32 -5.11 -25.07
C GLN A 224 5.41 -6.32 -25.36
N ILE A 225 5.64 -7.42 -24.65
CA ILE A 225 4.90 -8.68 -24.80
C ILE A 225 3.70 -8.73 -23.86
N ASP A 226 3.93 -8.41 -22.58
CA ASP A 226 2.91 -8.33 -21.54
C ASP A 226 3.38 -7.38 -20.42
N ASN A 227 2.77 -7.46 -19.24
CA ASN A 227 3.11 -6.63 -18.09
C ASN A 227 4.49 -6.94 -17.49
N ASN A 228 5.09 -8.09 -17.81
CA ASN A 228 6.31 -8.61 -17.20
C ASN A 228 7.47 -8.70 -18.21
N TRP A 229 7.18 -8.74 -19.50
CA TRP A 229 8.19 -9.00 -20.54
C TRP A 229 8.12 -7.98 -21.67
N ALA A 230 9.30 -7.50 -22.06
CA ALA A 230 9.55 -6.80 -23.31
C ALA A 230 10.83 -7.34 -23.95
N LEU A 231 11.04 -7.04 -25.23
CA LEU A 231 12.27 -7.41 -25.92
C LEU A 231 12.53 -6.51 -27.12
N ASP A 232 13.80 -6.42 -27.51
CA ASP A 232 14.25 -5.96 -28.81
C ASP A 232 15.06 -7.08 -29.50
N SER A 233 15.60 -6.80 -30.69
CA SER A 233 16.33 -7.79 -31.50
C SER A 233 17.61 -8.32 -30.84
N LEU A 234 18.09 -7.69 -29.77
CA LEU A 234 19.33 -8.00 -29.05
C LEU A 234 19.08 -8.51 -27.63
N HIS A 235 18.06 -8.02 -26.94
CA HIS A 235 17.82 -8.29 -25.52
C HIS A 235 16.36 -8.56 -25.16
N VAL A 236 16.18 -9.32 -24.08
CA VAL A 236 14.93 -9.51 -23.35
C VAL A 236 14.99 -8.69 -22.07
N TYR A 237 13.92 -7.97 -21.77
CA TYR A 237 13.74 -7.11 -20.60
C TYR A 237 12.64 -7.70 -19.71
N TYR A 238 12.93 -7.86 -18.42
CA TYR A 238 11.93 -8.23 -17.43
C TYR A 238 11.48 -6.98 -16.65
N LEU A 239 10.19 -6.67 -16.73
CA LEU A 239 9.58 -5.44 -16.24
C LEU A 239 9.19 -5.58 -14.76
N ASP A 240 10.15 -5.33 -13.87
CA ASP A 240 9.98 -5.36 -12.42
C ASP A 240 10.86 -4.28 -11.79
N ALA A 241 10.81 -4.10 -10.46
CA ALA A 241 11.56 -3.06 -9.75
C ALA A 241 13.06 -3.02 -10.15
N ASP A 242 13.69 -4.18 -10.27
CA ASP A 242 15.07 -4.33 -10.73
C ASP A 242 15.10 -4.67 -12.22
N ILE A 243 14.93 -3.64 -13.07
CA ILE A 243 15.01 -3.79 -14.52
C ILE A 243 16.43 -4.18 -14.90
N ASN A 244 16.57 -5.33 -15.54
CA ASN A 244 17.79 -5.74 -16.20
C ASN A 244 17.43 -6.41 -17.53
N SER A 245 18.42 -6.54 -18.40
CA SER A 245 18.25 -7.18 -19.70
C SER A 245 19.24 -8.33 -19.87
N VAL A 246 18.83 -9.32 -20.67
CA VAL A 246 19.68 -10.46 -21.04
C VAL A 246 19.63 -10.66 -22.55
N PRO A 247 20.70 -11.18 -23.18
CA PRO A 247 20.71 -11.42 -24.62
C PRO A 247 19.55 -12.32 -25.08
N VAL A 248 18.89 -11.93 -26.17
CA VAL A 248 17.84 -12.75 -26.79
C VAL A 248 18.44 -13.84 -27.68
N GLY A 249 17.95 -15.08 -27.58
CA GLY A 249 18.42 -16.20 -28.37
C GLY A 249 17.81 -16.19 -29.77
N ASP A 250 16.49 -16.03 -29.83
CA ASP A 250 15.70 -15.86 -31.05
C ASP A 250 14.48 -14.95 -30.82
N TYR A 251 14.68 -13.66 -31.06
CA TYR A 251 13.67 -12.61 -30.96
C TYR A 251 12.33 -12.92 -31.65
N ARG A 252 12.33 -13.68 -32.76
CA ARG A 252 11.11 -13.93 -33.54
C ARG A 252 10.19 -14.96 -32.90
N THR A 253 10.74 -15.82 -32.05
CA THR A 253 10.03 -16.96 -31.46
C THR A 253 9.73 -16.77 -29.98
N PHE A 254 10.13 -15.62 -29.42
CA PHE A 254 9.95 -15.30 -28.01
C PHE A 254 8.48 -15.33 -27.58
N LYS A 255 8.23 -15.96 -26.43
CA LYS A 255 6.91 -16.13 -25.83
C LYS A 255 7.01 -16.15 -24.30
N ALA A 256 6.16 -15.37 -23.64
CA ALA A 256 5.95 -15.48 -22.19
C ALA A 256 5.20 -16.78 -21.87
N LEU A 257 5.71 -17.57 -20.92
CA LEU A 257 5.07 -18.79 -20.43
C LEU A 257 4.22 -18.53 -19.18
N ASN A 258 4.71 -17.67 -18.29
CA ASN A 258 3.98 -17.11 -17.15
C ASN A 258 4.64 -15.79 -16.73
N GLY A 259 4.25 -15.25 -15.56
CA GLY A 259 4.81 -14.01 -15.03
C GLY A 259 6.30 -14.05 -14.66
N PHE A 260 6.99 -15.21 -14.73
CA PHE A 260 8.42 -15.32 -14.37
C PHE A 260 9.28 -16.06 -15.39
N TYR A 261 8.69 -16.92 -16.23
CA TYR A 261 9.36 -17.64 -17.29
C TYR A 261 8.91 -17.16 -18.67
N ALA A 262 9.88 -17.04 -19.56
CA ALA A 262 9.67 -16.88 -20.99
C ALA A 262 10.60 -17.82 -21.75
N ILE A 263 10.34 -17.98 -23.04
CA ILE A 263 11.05 -18.93 -23.89
C ILE A 263 11.17 -18.41 -25.31
N ASP A 264 12.25 -18.75 -25.99
CA ASP A 264 12.38 -18.69 -27.43
C ASP A 264 12.92 -20.02 -27.99
N ALA A 265 13.23 -20.09 -29.28
CA ALA A 265 13.71 -21.31 -29.91
C ALA A 265 15.08 -21.81 -29.40
N LYS A 266 15.87 -20.96 -28.73
CA LYS A 266 17.24 -21.27 -28.28
C LYS A 266 17.44 -21.14 -26.77
N CYS A 267 16.62 -20.35 -26.08
CA CYS A 267 16.81 -20.01 -24.69
C CYS A 267 15.51 -20.11 -23.89
N VAL A 268 15.66 -20.46 -22.61
CA VAL A 268 14.63 -20.30 -21.59
C VAL A 268 15.08 -19.18 -20.66
N TYR A 269 14.16 -18.33 -20.26
CA TYR A 269 14.39 -17.16 -19.43
C TYR A 269 13.65 -17.29 -18.11
N TYR A 270 14.28 -16.88 -17.02
CA TYR A 270 13.65 -16.69 -15.72
C TYR A 270 13.99 -15.30 -15.16
N ARG A 271 13.01 -14.39 -15.17
CA ARG A 271 13.19 -12.95 -14.90
C ARG A 271 14.42 -12.42 -15.65
N ASN A 272 15.36 -11.83 -14.93
CA ASN A 272 16.62 -11.25 -15.42
C ASN A 272 17.73 -12.28 -15.73
N ASN A 273 17.41 -13.56 -15.94
CA ASN A 273 18.41 -14.61 -16.13
C ASN A 273 18.06 -15.54 -17.28
N ILE A 274 19.08 -16.03 -17.97
CA ILE A 274 18.98 -17.18 -18.86
C ILE A 274 19.05 -18.45 -17.99
N VAL A 275 18.18 -19.41 -18.26
CA VAL A 275 18.18 -20.72 -17.57
C VAL A 275 19.20 -21.63 -18.26
N GLU A 276 20.42 -21.61 -17.72
CA GLU A 276 21.54 -22.35 -18.29
C GLU A 276 21.27 -23.87 -18.36
N GLY A 277 21.56 -24.47 -19.51
CA GLY A 277 21.38 -25.90 -19.76
C GLY A 277 19.94 -26.34 -20.06
N ALA A 278 18.96 -25.43 -20.00
CA ALA A 278 17.58 -25.76 -20.35
C ALA A 278 17.42 -26.09 -21.83
N ASP A 279 16.59 -27.09 -22.13
CA ASP A 279 16.18 -27.41 -23.49
C ASP A 279 14.85 -26.71 -23.84
N PRO A 280 14.85 -25.63 -24.63
CA PRO A 280 13.64 -24.88 -24.92
C PRO A 280 12.60 -25.70 -25.68
N ALA A 281 13.02 -26.70 -26.46
CA ALA A 281 12.10 -27.49 -27.27
C ALA A 281 11.19 -28.40 -26.42
N SER A 282 11.60 -28.75 -25.19
CA SER A 282 10.82 -29.58 -24.28
C SER A 282 10.44 -28.90 -22.96
N PHE A 283 10.87 -27.66 -22.75
CA PHE A 283 10.62 -26.93 -21.50
C PHE A 283 9.14 -26.60 -21.30
N ALA A 284 8.65 -26.86 -20.09
CA ALA A 284 7.31 -26.53 -19.66
C ALA A 284 7.31 -26.04 -18.21
N VAL A 285 6.50 -25.01 -17.94
CA VAL A 285 6.23 -24.55 -16.56
C VAL A 285 5.27 -25.54 -15.89
N LEU A 286 5.58 -25.93 -14.65
CA LEU A 286 4.73 -26.86 -13.90
C LEU A 286 3.43 -26.16 -13.46
N LYS A 287 2.29 -26.82 -13.71
CA LYS A 287 0.96 -26.24 -13.49
C LYS A 287 0.76 -25.85 -12.02
N GLY A 288 0.33 -24.60 -11.79
CA GLY A 288 0.06 -24.05 -10.45
C GLY A 288 1.32 -23.70 -9.65
N GLN A 289 2.50 -23.69 -10.28
CA GLN A 289 3.79 -23.55 -9.61
C GLN A 289 4.68 -22.56 -10.36
N TYR A 290 4.55 -21.28 -10.02
CA TYR A 290 5.07 -20.19 -10.84
C TYR A 290 6.60 -20.15 -10.99
N HIS A 291 7.34 -20.79 -10.08
CA HIS A 291 8.81 -20.81 -10.06
C HIS A 291 9.43 -22.14 -10.55
N TYR A 292 8.61 -23.11 -10.94
CA TYR A 292 9.09 -24.42 -11.35
C TYR A 292 8.93 -24.66 -12.84
N GLY A 293 10.01 -25.09 -13.48
CA GLY A 293 10.03 -25.56 -14.86
C GLY A 293 10.55 -26.98 -14.95
N GLN A 294 10.32 -27.64 -16.07
CA GLN A 294 10.89 -28.95 -16.36
C GLN A 294 11.10 -29.08 -17.87
N ASP A 295 12.18 -29.73 -18.27
CA ASP A 295 12.40 -30.16 -19.66
C ASP A 295 12.66 -31.69 -19.72
N ARG A 296 13.17 -32.19 -20.85
CA ARG A 296 13.48 -33.62 -21.01
C ARG A 296 14.64 -34.12 -20.13
N HIS A 297 15.46 -33.20 -19.61
CA HIS A 297 16.68 -33.49 -18.87
C HIS A 297 16.45 -33.40 -17.36
N CYS A 298 15.86 -32.30 -16.88
CA CYS A 298 15.63 -32.09 -15.46
C CYS A 298 14.52 -31.09 -15.10
N VAL A 299 14.29 -30.98 -13.80
CA VAL A 299 13.40 -30.00 -13.17
C VAL A 299 14.22 -28.79 -12.72
N TYR A 300 13.68 -27.60 -12.91
CA TYR A 300 14.26 -26.31 -12.58
C TYR A 300 13.48 -25.64 -11.46
N TYR A 301 14.21 -25.03 -10.54
CA TYR A 301 13.69 -24.04 -9.60
C TYR A 301 14.30 -22.69 -9.94
N LYS A 302 13.47 -21.73 -10.36
CA LYS A 302 13.94 -20.46 -10.93
C LYS A 302 14.91 -20.71 -12.11
N ALA A 303 16.04 -20.02 -12.14
CA ALA A 303 17.04 -20.21 -13.20
C ALA A 303 17.96 -21.44 -12.99
N TYR A 304 17.74 -22.28 -11.97
CA TYR A 304 18.67 -23.33 -11.59
C TYR A 304 18.11 -24.72 -11.87
N GLY A 305 18.82 -25.49 -12.70
CA GLY A 305 18.52 -26.90 -12.95
C GLY A 305 18.92 -27.79 -11.78
N SER A 306 18.13 -28.84 -11.53
CA SER A 306 18.39 -29.85 -10.50
C SER A 306 18.87 -31.18 -11.10
N ALA A 307 19.25 -32.13 -10.24
CA ALA A 307 19.54 -33.51 -10.65
C ALA A 307 18.25 -34.35 -10.86
N ILE A 308 17.08 -33.77 -10.60
CA ILE A 308 15.79 -34.47 -10.67
C ILE A 308 15.32 -34.47 -12.12
N ARG A 309 15.05 -35.66 -12.68
CA ARG A 309 14.55 -35.79 -14.06
C ARG A 309 13.07 -35.41 -14.19
N GLU A 310 12.22 -35.97 -13.32
CA GLU A 310 10.76 -35.80 -13.38
C GLU A 310 10.20 -35.61 -11.98
N LEU A 311 9.63 -34.43 -11.70
CA LEU A 311 9.19 -34.09 -10.34
C LEU A 311 8.09 -35.02 -9.82
N ASN A 312 7.17 -35.41 -10.71
CA ASN A 312 6.00 -36.24 -10.38
C ASN A 312 6.36 -37.69 -9.97
N THR A 313 7.61 -38.11 -10.18
CA THR A 313 8.08 -39.43 -9.76
C THR A 313 8.52 -39.45 -8.30
N LEU A 314 8.73 -38.28 -7.69
CA LEU A 314 9.17 -38.14 -6.32
C LEU A 314 7.99 -38.28 -5.35
N LYS A 315 8.28 -38.75 -4.15
CA LYS A 315 7.34 -38.63 -3.03
C LYS A 315 7.43 -37.20 -2.49
N HIS A 316 6.27 -36.64 -2.18
CA HIS A 316 6.14 -35.27 -1.67
C HIS A 316 5.70 -35.26 -0.22
N LYS A 317 6.19 -34.28 0.55
CA LYS A 317 5.76 -33.99 1.92
C LYS A 317 5.52 -32.48 2.07
N ASN A 318 4.61 -32.09 2.96
CA ASN A 318 4.25 -30.69 3.24
C ASN A 318 3.66 -29.95 2.01
N MET A 319 2.70 -30.59 1.34
CA MET A 319 2.05 -30.09 0.12
C MET A 319 0.82 -29.20 0.38
N GLU A 320 0.53 -28.84 1.63
CA GLU A 320 -0.67 -28.07 2.01
C GLU A 320 -0.74 -26.73 1.26
N ASP A 321 0.42 -26.07 1.08
CA ASP A 321 0.59 -24.82 0.31
C ASP A 321 1.14 -25.07 -1.11
N GLY A 322 1.02 -26.28 -1.65
CA GLY A 322 1.65 -26.68 -2.91
C GLY A 322 3.15 -26.97 -2.78
N LEU A 323 3.93 -26.80 -3.86
CA LEU A 323 5.36 -27.12 -3.86
C LEU A 323 6.24 -26.10 -3.12
N TRP A 324 5.68 -24.94 -2.72
CA TRP A 324 6.47 -23.86 -2.12
C TRP A 324 7.20 -24.28 -0.83
N ASN A 325 6.56 -25.14 -0.03
CA ASN A 325 7.10 -25.68 1.22
C ASN A 325 7.35 -27.19 1.14
N ALA A 326 7.24 -27.78 -0.05
CA ALA A 326 7.28 -29.21 -0.20
C ALA A 326 8.70 -29.78 -0.20
N PHE A 327 8.88 -30.88 0.52
CA PHE A 327 10.10 -31.69 0.42
C PHE A 327 9.86 -32.85 -0.53
N HIS A 328 10.92 -33.26 -1.22
CA HIS A 328 10.85 -34.31 -2.23
C HIS A 328 11.83 -35.43 -1.92
N THR A 329 11.50 -36.67 -2.31
CA THR A 329 12.46 -37.79 -2.22
C THR A 329 12.21 -38.83 -3.29
N ASP A 330 13.30 -39.40 -3.81
CA ASP A 330 13.32 -40.60 -4.65
C ASP A 330 13.51 -41.89 -3.82
N GLY A 331 13.52 -41.77 -2.49
CA GLY A 331 13.81 -42.85 -1.54
C GLY A 331 15.29 -43.04 -1.21
N LYS A 332 16.21 -42.38 -1.93
CA LYS A 332 17.65 -42.36 -1.67
C LYS A 332 18.13 -41.00 -1.18
N MET A 333 17.66 -39.92 -1.81
CA MET A 333 18.00 -38.54 -1.53
C MET A 333 16.76 -37.76 -1.11
N VAL A 334 16.93 -36.81 -0.21
CA VAL A 334 15.89 -35.83 0.15
C VAL A 334 16.25 -34.50 -0.50
N TYR A 335 15.26 -33.80 -1.04
CA TYR A 335 15.42 -32.48 -1.64
C TYR A 335 14.51 -31.50 -0.92
N ASN A 336 15.02 -30.28 -0.72
CA ASN A 336 14.25 -29.18 -0.14
C ASN A 336 13.29 -28.54 -1.17
N PRO A 337 12.45 -27.57 -0.78
CA PRO A 337 11.55 -26.86 -1.70
C PRO A 337 12.25 -26.00 -2.76
N LYS A 338 13.58 -25.90 -2.75
CA LYS A 338 14.37 -25.26 -3.81
C LYS A 338 15.07 -26.30 -4.70
N LEU A 339 14.67 -27.58 -4.59
CA LEU A 339 15.23 -28.74 -5.29
C LEU A 339 16.71 -29.02 -4.99
N MET A 340 17.24 -28.50 -3.89
CA MET A 340 18.61 -28.76 -3.46
C MET A 340 18.67 -30.08 -2.70
N ALA A 341 19.67 -30.91 -3.01
CA ALA A 341 19.93 -32.15 -2.29
C ALA A 341 20.33 -31.87 -0.83
N MET A 342 19.62 -32.49 0.09
CA MET A 342 19.85 -32.41 1.54
C MET A 342 21.00 -33.35 1.96
N PRO A 343 21.63 -33.10 3.12
CA PRO A 343 22.71 -33.95 3.63
C PRO A 343 22.29 -35.43 3.81
N GLU A 344 23.24 -36.34 3.70
CA GLU A 344 22.99 -37.77 3.92
C GLU A 344 22.44 -38.02 5.34
N GLY A 345 21.44 -38.90 5.44
CA GLY A 345 20.80 -39.23 6.72
C GLY A 345 19.64 -38.30 7.12
N THR A 346 19.23 -37.35 6.27
CA THR A 346 18.00 -36.57 6.48
C THR A 346 16.77 -37.47 6.56
N ASP A 347 16.00 -37.29 7.63
CA ASP A 347 14.78 -38.06 7.89
C ASP A 347 13.56 -37.43 7.20
N PHE A 348 13.25 -37.92 6.00
CA PHE A 348 12.11 -37.48 5.21
C PHE A 348 10.76 -37.60 5.95
N ALA A 349 10.61 -38.55 6.88
CA ALA A 349 9.32 -38.74 7.54
C ALA A 349 8.99 -37.60 8.50
N THR A 350 10.00 -36.95 9.08
CA THR A 350 9.86 -35.92 10.12
C THR A 350 10.35 -34.54 9.69
N ILE A 351 10.97 -34.42 8.51
CA ILE A 351 11.43 -33.15 7.96
C ILE A 351 10.27 -32.13 7.84
N HIS A 352 10.50 -30.94 8.37
CA HIS A 352 9.58 -29.82 8.29
C HIS A 352 10.36 -28.51 8.25
N LYS A 353 9.65 -27.46 7.83
CA LYS A 353 10.16 -26.11 7.89
C LYS A 353 10.03 -25.58 9.32
N VAL A 354 11.09 -24.98 9.85
CA VAL A 354 11.07 -24.39 11.20
C VAL A 354 10.27 -23.09 11.19
N GLU A 355 10.34 -22.33 10.08
CA GLU A 355 9.65 -21.05 9.92
C GLU A 355 9.30 -20.76 8.46
N CYS A 356 8.17 -20.10 8.22
CA CYS A 356 7.61 -19.85 6.88
C CYS A 356 8.53 -19.05 5.94
N TYR A 357 9.33 -18.09 6.44
CA TYR A 357 10.02 -17.11 5.60
C TYR A 357 11.52 -17.38 5.39
N ARG A 358 12.12 -18.27 6.18
CA ARG A 358 13.55 -18.60 6.12
C ARG A 358 13.78 -20.06 5.79
N ASP A 359 14.96 -20.36 5.26
CA ASP A 359 15.33 -21.70 4.80
C ASP A 359 15.89 -22.58 5.93
N TRP A 360 15.38 -22.45 7.15
CA TRP A 360 15.69 -23.40 8.21
C TRP A 360 14.71 -24.57 8.19
N TYR A 361 15.28 -25.76 8.21
CA TYR A 361 14.55 -27.02 8.21
C TYR A 361 15.00 -27.88 9.39
N ALA A 362 14.12 -28.69 9.94
CA ALA A 362 14.45 -29.62 11.01
C ALA A 362 13.78 -30.96 10.77
N ASP A 363 14.49 -32.03 11.10
CA ASP A 363 13.93 -33.37 11.22
C ASP A 363 14.04 -33.85 12.67
N SER A 364 13.77 -35.13 12.93
CA SER A 364 13.80 -35.69 14.28
C SER A 364 15.19 -35.67 14.95
N LYS A 365 16.27 -35.50 14.17
CA LYS A 365 17.67 -35.63 14.61
C LYS A 365 18.54 -34.41 14.31
N HIS A 366 18.22 -33.66 13.27
CA HIS A 366 19.08 -32.63 12.70
C HIS A 366 18.33 -31.34 12.40
N VAL A 367 19.11 -30.25 12.34
CA VAL A 367 18.67 -28.95 11.85
C VAL A 367 19.52 -28.58 10.64
N TYR A 368 18.91 -27.90 9.69
CA TYR A 368 19.50 -27.52 8.42
C TYR A 368 19.24 -26.05 8.13
N TYR A 369 20.17 -25.42 7.41
CA TYR A 369 19.98 -24.13 6.76
C TYR A 369 20.23 -24.31 5.27
N GLU A 370 19.20 -24.04 4.47
CA GLU A 370 19.09 -24.37 3.05
C GLU A 370 19.30 -25.87 2.80
N ASN A 371 20.52 -26.29 2.47
CA ASN A 371 20.87 -27.69 2.25
C ASN A 371 22.11 -28.12 3.05
N ARG A 372 22.43 -27.37 4.12
CA ARG A 372 23.60 -27.61 4.97
C ARG A 372 23.17 -28.04 6.36
N LEU A 373 23.84 -29.05 6.90
CA LEU A 373 23.64 -29.51 8.28
C LEU A 373 24.20 -28.48 9.26
N LEU A 374 23.44 -28.11 10.29
CA LEU A 374 23.91 -27.28 11.41
C LEU A 374 24.50 -28.21 12.49
N PRO A 375 25.83 -28.21 12.70
CA PRO A 375 26.45 -29.10 13.65
C PRO A 375 26.03 -28.79 15.10
N GLY A 376 25.64 -29.83 15.84
CA GLY A 376 25.33 -29.74 17.26
C GLY A 376 23.99 -29.09 17.62
N ALA A 377 23.21 -28.65 16.63
CA ALA A 377 21.90 -28.04 16.86
C ALA A 377 20.87 -29.07 17.32
N ASN A 378 20.18 -28.79 18.43
CA ASN A 378 19.10 -29.63 18.92
C ASN A 378 17.76 -29.30 18.21
N PRO A 379 17.22 -30.20 17.37
CA PRO A 379 16.00 -29.93 16.60
C PRO A 379 14.75 -29.73 17.46
N LYS A 380 14.73 -30.20 18.72
CA LYS A 380 13.56 -30.07 19.60
C LYS A 380 13.42 -28.69 20.23
N THR A 381 14.54 -27.98 20.37
CA THR A 381 14.60 -26.68 21.05
C THR A 381 15.03 -25.56 20.10
N PHE A 382 15.27 -25.88 18.83
CA PHE A 382 15.70 -24.94 17.83
C PHE A 382 14.60 -23.93 17.51
N VAL A 383 14.90 -22.66 17.69
CA VAL A 383 14.00 -21.53 17.45
C VAL A 383 14.78 -20.37 16.86
N ILE A 384 14.08 -19.53 16.09
CA ILE A 384 14.65 -18.34 15.45
C ILE A 384 14.46 -17.15 16.39
N PHE A 385 15.50 -16.34 16.56
CA PHE A 385 15.44 -15.17 17.42
C PHE A 385 14.43 -14.15 16.86
N PRO A 386 13.67 -13.47 17.74
CA PRO A 386 12.82 -12.36 17.31
C PRO A 386 13.65 -11.21 16.73
N ALA A 387 13.22 -10.70 15.59
CA ALA A 387 13.77 -9.49 14.98
C ALA A 387 13.30 -8.26 15.76
N HIS A 388 14.23 -7.37 16.10
CA HIS A 388 13.91 -6.02 16.58
C HIS A 388 14.08 -5.03 15.44
N TYR A 389 13.03 -4.27 15.14
CA TYR A 389 13.11 -3.17 14.20
C TYR A 389 13.20 -1.87 14.96
N VAL A 390 14.20 -1.06 14.61
CA VAL A 390 14.47 0.20 15.30
C VAL A 390 14.42 1.33 14.28
N ASP A 391 13.57 2.31 14.56
CA ASP A 391 13.44 3.57 13.83
C ASP A 391 13.73 4.75 14.77
N GLU A 392 13.55 6.00 14.33
CA GLU A 392 13.75 7.20 15.15
C GLU A 392 12.87 7.21 16.40
N ASP A 393 11.58 6.88 16.23
CA ASP A 393 10.56 7.01 17.29
C ASP A 393 9.92 5.69 17.72
N TYR A 394 10.22 4.57 17.05
CA TYR A 394 9.54 3.30 17.27
C TYR A 394 10.51 2.11 17.38
N VAL A 395 10.13 1.16 18.23
CA VAL A 395 10.76 -0.17 18.34
C VAL A 395 9.65 -1.21 18.21
N SER A 396 9.78 -2.10 17.24
CA SER A 396 8.89 -3.25 17.05
C SER A 396 9.60 -4.54 17.40
N ASP A 397 8.89 -5.49 18.00
CA ASP A 397 9.32 -6.86 18.17
C ASP A 397 8.43 -7.84 17.38
N ASN A 398 9.08 -8.79 16.69
CA ASN A 398 8.54 -10.12 16.36
C ASN A 398 7.90 -10.39 14.98
N ASN A 399 8.17 -9.67 13.88
CA ASN A 399 7.84 -10.22 12.55
C ASN A 399 9.08 -10.80 11.86
N LYS A 400 9.29 -12.09 12.17
CA LYS A 400 10.53 -12.87 12.04
C LYS A 400 11.01 -13.02 10.60
N ASP A 401 12.12 -12.34 10.34
CA ASP A 401 13.02 -12.49 9.19
C ASP A 401 14.47 -12.29 9.64
N THR A 402 14.92 -12.95 10.71
CA THR A 402 16.33 -12.85 11.15
C THR A 402 17.19 -13.93 10.53
N ASP A 403 18.51 -13.70 10.51
CA ASP A 403 19.52 -14.70 10.16
C ASP A 403 20.08 -15.42 11.42
N TYR A 404 19.49 -15.17 12.60
CA TYR A 404 19.97 -15.68 13.88
C TYR A 404 18.97 -16.65 14.53
N SER A 405 19.50 -17.75 15.05
CA SER A 405 18.71 -18.78 15.74
C SER A 405 19.45 -19.36 16.94
N HIS A 406 18.75 -20.12 17.78
CA HIS A 406 19.34 -20.82 18.90
C HIS A 406 18.61 -22.13 19.21
N ASP A 407 19.30 -23.05 19.87
CA ASP A 407 18.69 -24.27 20.42
C ASP A 407 18.60 -24.25 21.96
N GLY A 408 18.90 -23.09 22.58
CA GLY A 408 18.96 -22.90 24.03
C GLY A 408 20.32 -23.18 24.66
N SER A 409 21.23 -23.82 23.92
CA SER A 409 22.64 -24.02 24.31
C SER A 409 23.63 -23.33 23.38
N HIS A 410 23.26 -23.17 22.12
CA HIS A 410 24.07 -22.62 21.05
C HIS A 410 23.31 -21.53 20.31
N VAL A 411 24.04 -20.55 19.77
CA VAL A 411 23.53 -19.54 18.85
C VAL A 411 24.13 -19.77 17.48
N TYR A 412 23.32 -19.61 16.45
CA TYR A 412 23.70 -19.79 15.06
C TYR A 412 23.41 -18.51 14.28
N TYR A 413 24.30 -18.20 13.35
CA TYR A 413 24.05 -17.25 12.27
C TYR A 413 24.02 -18.04 10.95
N ARG A 414 22.84 -18.17 10.36
CA ARG A 414 22.58 -19.02 9.19
C ARG A 414 22.99 -20.48 9.42
N ASP A 415 24.07 -20.92 8.78
CA ASP A 415 24.67 -22.26 8.88
C ASP A 415 25.85 -22.34 9.86
N SER A 416 26.22 -21.22 10.49
CA SER A 416 27.44 -21.10 11.29
C SER A 416 27.15 -21.04 12.80
N LEU A 417 27.85 -21.87 13.58
CA LEU A 417 27.83 -21.82 15.04
C LEU A 417 28.60 -20.60 15.56
N MET A 418 27.98 -19.81 16.43
CA MET A 418 28.61 -18.67 17.09
C MET A 418 29.20 -19.07 18.44
N SER A 419 30.43 -18.63 18.71
CA SER A 419 31.15 -18.95 19.94
C SER A 419 31.04 -17.82 20.97
N GLY A 420 30.87 -18.17 22.25
CA GLY A 420 30.90 -17.20 23.35
C GLY A 420 29.72 -16.21 23.38
N VAL A 421 28.55 -16.64 22.92
CA VAL A 421 27.32 -15.82 22.93
C VAL A 421 26.56 -16.03 24.22
N ASP A 422 26.18 -14.92 24.87
CA ASP A 422 25.25 -14.96 26.00
C ASP A 422 23.80 -14.95 25.48
N ILE A 423 23.21 -16.15 25.37
CA ILE A 423 21.87 -16.37 24.81
C ILE A 423 20.80 -15.52 25.51
N ALA A 424 20.87 -15.41 26.85
CA ALA A 424 19.86 -14.71 27.64
C ALA A 424 19.81 -13.20 27.35
N SER A 425 20.96 -12.59 27.06
CA SER A 425 21.03 -11.17 26.74
C SER A 425 21.05 -10.87 25.25
N PHE A 426 21.12 -11.88 24.38
CA PHE A 426 21.20 -11.70 22.94
C PHE A 426 20.00 -10.95 22.35
N ILE A 427 20.28 -10.02 21.46
CA ILE A 427 19.31 -9.21 20.71
C ILE A 427 19.83 -9.05 19.28
N CYS A 428 18.95 -9.23 18.30
CA CYS A 428 19.26 -8.98 16.89
C CYS A 428 18.11 -8.26 16.19
N GLY A 429 18.41 -7.60 15.07
CA GLY A 429 17.44 -6.74 14.41
C GLY A 429 17.99 -5.97 13.21
N TYR A 430 17.21 -4.99 12.77
CA TYR A 430 17.55 -4.05 11.70
C TYR A 430 17.26 -2.61 12.14
N ASP A 431 18.22 -1.73 11.93
CA ASP A 431 18.09 -0.28 12.13
C ASP A 431 17.74 0.35 10.78
N PHE A 432 16.48 0.79 10.63
CA PHE A 432 15.98 1.36 9.38
C PHE A 432 16.62 2.71 9.05
N VAL A 433 16.97 3.47 10.08
CA VAL A 433 17.60 4.78 9.92
C VAL A 433 19.05 4.63 9.48
N ALA A 434 19.76 3.65 10.03
CA ALA A 434 21.14 3.36 9.65
C ALA A 434 21.26 2.44 8.42
N GLY A 435 20.15 1.84 7.96
CA GLY A 435 20.14 0.90 6.84
C GLY A 435 21.00 -0.35 7.09
N GLN A 436 21.09 -0.85 8.32
CA GLN A 436 21.97 -1.97 8.67
C GLN A 436 21.38 -2.91 9.73
N SER A 437 21.71 -4.19 9.61
CA SER A 437 21.43 -5.20 10.64
C SER A 437 22.35 -5.04 11.84
N PHE A 438 21.85 -5.42 13.03
CA PHE A 438 22.63 -5.48 14.26
C PHE A 438 22.38 -6.78 15.02
N ALA A 439 23.38 -7.19 15.79
CA ALA A 439 23.26 -8.28 16.74
C ALA A 439 24.27 -8.08 17.88
N PHE A 440 23.82 -8.21 19.13
CA PHE A 440 24.66 -8.03 20.30
C PHE A 440 24.17 -8.85 21.49
N ASP A 441 25.06 -9.08 22.45
CA ASP A 441 24.73 -9.53 23.78
C ASP A 441 25.26 -8.55 24.83
N LYS A 442 25.14 -8.89 26.12
CA LYS A 442 25.63 -8.02 27.20
C LYS A 442 27.14 -7.76 27.14
N ASN A 443 27.92 -8.64 26.52
CA ASN A 443 29.37 -8.58 26.48
C ASN A 443 29.90 -7.84 25.25
N ARG A 444 29.26 -7.97 24.09
CA ARG A 444 29.77 -7.42 22.81
C ARG A 444 28.72 -7.34 21.70
N TYR A 445 29.11 -6.66 20.62
CA TYR A 445 28.41 -6.65 19.34
C TYR A 445 29.00 -7.72 18.40
N TYR A 446 28.12 -8.44 17.71
CA TYR A 446 28.43 -9.43 16.67
C TYR A 446 28.22 -8.89 15.27
N GLN A 447 27.28 -7.96 15.12
CA GLN A 447 26.97 -7.26 13.89
C GLN A 447 26.52 -5.84 14.20
N GLY A 448 26.89 -4.89 13.34
CA GLY A 448 26.60 -3.47 13.53
C GLY A 448 27.50 -2.82 14.58
N ALA A 449 27.22 -1.54 14.86
CA ALA A 449 27.95 -0.73 15.82
C ALA A 449 26.96 -0.06 16.80
N PRO A 450 27.40 0.26 18.04
CA PRO A 450 26.56 0.97 19.00
C PRO A 450 26.15 2.34 18.46
N ASN A 451 24.88 2.67 18.62
CA ASN A 451 24.33 3.99 18.36
C ASN A 451 23.27 4.33 19.40
N SER A 452 22.79 5.59 19.40
CA SER A 452 21.84 6.07 20.41
C SER A 452 20.55 5.25 20.47
N ARG A 453 20.08 4.70 19.35
CA ARG A 453 18.86 3.89 19.29
C ARG A 453 19.09 2.47 19.79
N ILE A 454 20.18 1.84 19.38
CA ILE A 454 20.56 0.49 19.83
C ILE A 454 20.90 0.49 21.32
N GLU A 455 21.54 1.54 21.83
CA GLU A 455 21.82 1.67 23.28
C GLU A 455 20.53 1.89 24.09
N LYS A 456 19.53 2.61 23.55
CA LYS A 456 18.20 2.66 24.18
C LYS A 456 17.55 1.27 24.24
N LEU A 457 17.66 0.47 23.18
CA LEU A 457 17.16 -0.91 23.16
C LEU A 457 17.88 -1.78 24.20
N ARG A 458 19.20 -1.62 24.33
CA ARG A 458 20.02 -2.32 25.32
C ARG A 458 19.65 -1.96 26.77
N GLN A 459 19.26 -0.71 27.02
CA GLN A 459 18.87 -0.21 28.34
C GLN A 459 17.41 -0.49 28.72
N ARG A 460 16.54 -0.81 27.75
CA ARG A 460 15.12 -1.13 27.96
C ARG A 460 14.86 -2.59 28.40
N LYS A 461 15.90 -3.33 28.78
CA LYS A 461 15.78 -4.65 29.43
C LYS A 461 15.66 -4.53 30.95
#